data_AF-A0A9Q0AQJ0-F1
#
_entry.id   AF-A0A9Q0AQJ0-F1
#
_cell.length_a   1.000
_cell.length_b   1.000
_cell.length_c   1.000
_cell.angle_alpha   90.00
_cell.angle_beta   90.00
_cell.angle_gamma   90.00
#
_symmetry.space_group_name_H-M   'P 1'
#
loop_
_entity.id
_entity.type
_entity.pdbx_description
1 polymer ?
#
loop_
_entity_poly.entity_id
_entity_poly.type
_entity_poly.pdbx_seq_one_letter_code
_entity_poly.pdbx_strand_id
1 'polypeptide(L)'
;MAWIDQAPWLACSAVILLTLAALRFLPGYTPDQSQARLWQTLDAIGPRATEGYTKFCKAQNLPFILPSLWAGRAVVVLPPSLLPLLNRQDSELAAHGPQSDTIQLPYMMSDPDVYHNPIQYDVVRRNRSRRDIGALAAATSEELHAAFSAFWVADGNEWAALNNWDACGKVLAKASHQAAACREYQGAAVRKGTLDNYNPPNQRSGQL
;
A
#
# COMPACT_ATOMS: atom_id res chain seq x y z
N MET A 1 -5.83 52.24 -4.82
CA MET A 1 -5.40 50.90 -5.32
C MET A 1 -3.91 50.76 -5.06
N ALA A 2 -3.47 49.56 -4.69
CA ALA A 2 -2.11 49.16 -4.28
C ALA A 2 -1.80 49.28 -2.78
N TRP A 3 -2.14 48.27 -1.96
CA TRP A 3 -1.48 47.96 -0.67
C TRP A 3 -1.74 46.51 -0.14
N ILE A 4 -2.36 45.60 -0.90
CA ILE A 4 -2.78 44.26 -0.40
C ILE A 4 -1.83 43.10 -0.82
N ASP A 5 -0.67 43.36 -1.42
CA ASP A 5 0.25 42.30 -1.91
C ASP A 5 1.49 42.06 -1.04
N GLN A 6 1.42 42.26 0.27
CA GLN A 6 2.51 41.87 1.17
C GLN A 6 2.05 40.81 2.19
N ALA A 7 2.55 39.59 2.00
CA ALA A 7 2.65 38.49 2.97
C ALA A 7 1.38 37.62 3.25
N PRO A 8 1.05 36.64 2.38
CA PRO A 8 0.07 35.59 2.70
C PRO A 8 0.46 34.68 3.89
N TRP A 9 1.73 34.68 4.31
CA TRP A 9 2.23 33.88 5.43
C TRP A 9 1.90 34.45 6.82
N LEU A 10 1.54 35.74 6.91
CA LEU A 10 1.08 36.37 8.15
C LEU A 10 -0.36 35.97 8.51
N ALA A 11 -1.20 35.66 7.52
CA ALA A 11 -2.57 35.17 7.76
C ALA A 11 -2.57 33.75 8.36
N CYS A 12 -1.71 32.85 7.87
CA CYS A 12 -1.60 31.48 8.40
C CYS A 12 -1.04 31.45 9.82
N SER A 13 -0.03 32.28 10.12
CA SER A 13 0.57 32.34 11.45
C SER A 13 -0.39 32.97 12.49
N ALA A 14 -1.20 33.96 12.09
CA ALA A 14 -2.24 34.51 12.96
C ALA A 14 -3.34 33.49 13.29
N VAL A 15 -3.77 32.66 12.33
CA VAL A 15 -4.78 31.60 12.57
C VAL A 15 -4.23 30.48 13.46
N ILE A 16 -2.96 30.09 13.27
CA ILE A 16 -2.29 29.10 14.13
C ILE A 16 -2.13 29.63 15.56
N LEU A 17 -1.75 30.90 15.72
CA LEU A 17 -1.63 31.51 17.05
C LEU A 17 -3.00 31.72 17.73
N LEU A 18 -4.05 32.06 16.99
CA LEU A 18 -5.43 32.18 17.52
C LEU A 18 -6.02 30.81 17.90
N THR A 19 -5.75 29.76 17.13
CA THR A 19 -6.20 28.40 17.47
C THR A 19 -5.42 27.82 18.65
N LEU A 20 -4.10 28.05 18.73
CA LEU A 20 -3.30 27.67 19.89
C LEU A 20 -3.67 28.46 21.15
N ALA A 21 -4.00 29.76 21.03
CA ALA A 21 -4.47 30.57 22.13
C ALA A 21 -5.88 30.15 22.60
N ALA A 22 -6.77 29.78 21.68
CA ALA A 22 -8.10 29.25 22.00
C ALA A 22 -8.03 27.89 22.71
N LEU A 23 -7.08 27.02 22.34
CA LEU A 23 -6.82 25.77 23.07
C LEU A 23 -6.30 26.02 24.49
N ARG A 24 -5.61 27.14 24.72
CA ARG A 24 -4.97 27.49 26.01
C ARG A 24 -5.91 28.20 26.99
N PHE A 25 -7.03 28.74 26.51
CA PHE A 25 -8.03 29.45 27.32
C PHE A 25 -9.25 28.59 27.73
N LEU A 26 -9.31 27.32 27.33
CA LEU A 26 -10.30 26.38 27.86
C LEU A 26 -9.86 25.93 29.27
N PRO A 27 -10.58 26.32 30.34
CA PRO A 27 -10.18 25.99 31.70
C PRO A 27 -10.39 24.49 31.93
N GLY A 28 -9.30 23.74 32.15
CA GLY A 28 -9.31 22.30 32.45
C GLY A 28 -8.54 21.40 31.49
N TYR A 29 -7.86 21.94 30.48
CA TYR A 29 -7.19 21.15 29.44
C TYR A 29 -5.72 20.84 29.80
N THR A 30 -5.43 19.64 30.30
CA THR A 30 -4.04 19.17 30.50
C THR A 30 -3.50 18.50 29.23
N PRO A 31 -2.22 18.72 28.84
CA PRO A 31 -1.64 18.15 27.62
C PRO A 31 -1.75 16.62 27.51
N ASP A 32 -1.65 15.92 28.64
CA ASP A 32 -1.75 14.47 28.74
C ASP A 32 -3.13 13.92 28.31
N GLN A 33 -4.21 14.61 28.69
CA GLN A 33 -5.57 14.20 28.30
C GLN A 33 -5.86 14.41 26.81
N SER A 34 -5.22 15.41 26.18
CA SER A 34 -5.38 15.67 24.76
C SER A 34 -4.80 14.55 23.90
N GLN A 35 -3.58 14.11 24.24
CA GLN A 35 -2.92 13.01 23.56
C GLN A 35 -3.65 11.70 23.82
N ALA A 36 -4.04 11.42 25.07
CA ALA A 36 -4.82 10.22 25.41
C ALA A 36 -6.14 10.14 24.64
N ARG A 37 -6.88 11.26 24.51
CA ARG A 37 -8.13 11.31 23.71
C ARG A 37 -7.88 11.13 22.23
N LEU A 38 -6.77 11.65 21.71
CA LEU A 38 -6.40 11.49 20.30
C LEU A 38 -6.08 10.01 20.00
N TRP A 39 -5.29 9.36 20.86
CA TRP A 39 -5.01 7.92 20.78
C TRP A 39 -6.28 7.07 20.91
N GLN A 40 -7.14 7.35 21.89
CA GLN A 40 -8.44 6.67 22.01
C GLN A 40 -9.31 6.84 20.76
N THR A 41 -9.23 7.99 20.10
CA THR A 41 -10.00 8.25 18.88
C THR A 41 -9.42 7.49 17.68
N LEU A 42 -8.10 7.37 17.59
CA LEU A 42 -7.41 6.59 16.55
C LEU A 42 -7.66 5.09 16.71
N ASP A 43 -7.52 4.54 17.92
CA ASP A 43 -7.73 3.11 18.19
C ASP A 43 -9.21 2.71 18.07
N ALA A 44 -10.13 3.63 18.34
CA ALA A 44 -11.56 3.37 18.28
C ALA A 44 -12.14 3.30 16.85
N ILE A 45 -11.38 3.63 15.80
CA ILE A 45 -11.89 3.61 14.42
C ILE A 45 -12.34 2.20 14.00
N GLY A 46 -11.53 1.18 14.27
CA GLY A 46 -11.84 -0.23 13.94
C GLY A 46 -13.12 -0.73 14.61
N PRO A 47 -13.25 -0.60 15.94
CA PRO A 47 -14.48 -0.93 16.66
C PRO A 47 -15.70 -0.13 16.16
N ARG A 48 -15.57 1.19 15.95
CA ARG A 48 -16.67 2.03 15.44
C ARG A 48 -17.09 1.67 14.02
N ALA A 49 -16.16 1.27 13.17
CA ALA A 49 -16.46 0.80 11.82
C ALA A 49 -17.25 -0.52 11.86
N THR A 50 -16.84 -1.45 12.72
CA THR A 50 -17.54 -2.74 12.92
C THR A 50 -18.96 -2.54 13.48
N GLU A 51 -19.09 -1.65 14.46
CA GLU A 51 -20.37 -1.29 15.06
C GLU A 51 -21.30 -0.63 14.04
N GLY A 52 -20.79 0.37 13.31
CA GLY A 52 -21.53 1.07 12.26
C GLY A 52 -21.94 0.13 11.13
N TYR A 53 -21.06 -0.79 10.72
CA TYR A 53 -21.38 -1.82 9.72
C TYR A 53 -22.53 -2.72 10.18
N THR A 54 -22.54 -3.11 11.46
CA THR A 54 -23.60 -3.98 12.00
C THR A 54 -24.93 -3.24 12.10
N LYS A 55 -24.91 -1.98 12.57
CA LYS A 55 -26.13 -1.18 12.78
C LYS A 55 -26.75 -0.63 11.51
N PHE A 56 -25.94 -0.16 10.55
CA PHE A 56 -26.42 0.50 9.34
C PHE A 56 -26.39 -0.42 8.12
N CYS A 57 -25.25 -1.06 7.83
CA CYS A 57 -25.13 -1.88 6.62
C CYS A 57 -25.85 -3.21 6.75
N LYS A 58 -25.68 -3.96 7.85
CA LYS A 58 -26.35 -5.27 8.02
C LYS A 58 -27.84 -5.13 8.35
N ALA A 59 -28.19 -4.27 9.31
CA ALA A 59 -29.57 -4.20 9.78
C ALA A 59 -30.49 -3.37 8.85
N GLN A 60 -29.97 -2.34 8.19
CA GLN A 60 -30.78 -1.39 7.41
C GLN A 60 -30.42 -1.35 5.92
N ASN A 61 -29.36 -2.05 5.51
CA ASN A 61 -28.84 -2.02 4.13
C ASN A 61 -28.50 -0.60 3.64
N LEU A 62 -28.09 0.28 4.56
CA LEU A 62 -27.73 1.67 4.26
C LEU A 62 -26.20 1.87 4.31
N PRO A 63 -25.64 2.67 3.39
CA PRO A 63 -24.26 3.13 3.52
C PRO A 63 -24.15 4.15 4.66
N PHE A 64 -22.99 4.21 5.30
CA PHE A 64 -22.71 5.22 6.32
C PHE A 64 -21.31 5.82 6.14
N ILE A 65 -21.11 6.98 6.77
CA ILE A 65 -19.88 7.76 6.64
C ILE A 65 -19.13 7.72 7.97
N LEU A 66 -17.85 7.38 7.89
CA LEU A 66 -16.90 7.45 9.00
C LEU A 66 -15.94 8.61 8.78
N PRO A 67 -15.83 9.56 9.73
CA PRO A 67 -14.75 10.53 9.69
C PRO A 67 -13.42 9.78 9.93
N SER A 68 -12.49 9.88 8.98
CA SER A 68 -11.14 9.32 9.10
C SER A 68 -10.13 10.45 9.04
N LEU A 69 -9.22 10.47 10.02
CA LEU A 69 -8.07 11.38 10.01
C LEU A 69 -6.95 10.86 9.10
N TRP A 70 -6.88 9.54 8.91
CA TRP A 70 -5.82 8.89 8.12
C TRP A 70 -6.05 9.03 6.61
N ALA A 71 -7.29 8.84 6.15
CA ALA A 71 -7.61 8.89 4.73
C ALA A 71 -7.69 10.32 4.16
N GLY A 72 -7.39 11.35 4.98
CA GLY A 72 -7.51 12.77 4.63
C GLY A 72 -8.95 13.25 4.33
N ARG A 73 -9.91 12.34 4.29
CA ARG A 73 -11.33 12.56 3.96
C ARG A 73 -12.21 11.54 4.70
N ALA A 74 -13.52 11.78 4.65
CA ALA A 74 -14.51 10.83 5.14
C ALA A 74 -14.47 9.51 4.34
N VAL A 75 -14.53 8.38 5.04
CA VAL A 75 -14.60 7.03 4.46
C VAL A 75 -16.06 6.60 4.43
N VAL A 76 -16.54 6.19 3.26
CA VAL A 76 -17.89 5.64 3.10
C VAL A 76 -17.80 4.12 3.20
N VAL A 77 -18.57 3.53 4.11
CA VAL A 77 -18.70 2.08 4.21
C VAL A 77 -19.95 1.65 3.47
N LEU A 78 -19.76 0.77 2.50
CA LEU A 78 -20.83 0.29 1.62
C LEU A 78 -21.40 -1.05 2.12
N PRO A 79 -22.72 -1.24 2.09
CA PRO A 79 -23.31 -2.56 2.26
C PRO A 79 -23.04 -3.45 1.02
N PRO A 80 -23.10 -4.78 1.15
CA PRO A 80 -22.87 -5.71 0.04
C PRO A 80 -23.74 -5.46 -1.20
N SER A 81 -24.96 -4.95 -1.00
CA SER A 81 -25.89 -4.60 -2.09
C SER A 81 -25.39 -3.48 -3.00
N LEU A 82 -24.50 -2.60 -2.51
CA LEU A 82 -23.93 -1.47 -3.24
C LEU A 82 -22.52 -1.73 -3.76
N LEU A 83 -21.95 -2.93 -3.56
CA LEU A 83 -20.65 -3.30 -4.14
C LEU A 83 -20.54 -3.16 -5.67
N PRO A 84 -21.62 -3.32 -6.47
CA PRO A 84 -21.54 -3.07 -7.91
C PRO A 84 -21.12 -1.64 -8.29
N LEU A 85 -21.22 -0.67 -7.36
CA LEU A 85 -20.71 0.69 -7.58
C LEU A 85 -19.20 0.75 -7.78
N LEU A 86 -18.44 -0.24 -7.28
CA LEU A 86 -16.99 -0.30 -7.46
C LEU A 86 -16.57 -0.65 -8.90
N ASN A 87 -17.50 -1.12 -9.73
CA ASN A 87 -17.26 -1.45 -11.13
C ASN A 87 -17.55 -0.27 -12.08
N ARG A 88 -17.87 0.91 -11.54
CA ARG A 88 -18.10 2.11 -12.35
C ARG A 88 -16.81 2.59 -13.01
N GLN A 89 -16.96 3.38 -14.07
CA GLN A 89 -15.81 3.96 -14.77
C GLN A 89 -15.13 4.99 -13.87
N ASP A 90 -13.82 5.18 -14.03
CA ASP A 90 -13.04 6.16 -13.25
C ASP A 90 -13.55 7.61 -13.42
N SER A 91 -14.24 7.91 -14.52
CA SER A 91 -14.92 9.20 -14.75
C SER A 91 -16.08 9.45 -13.77
N GLU A 92 -16.73 8.40 -13.28
CA GLU A 92 -17.84 8.46 -12.32
C GLU A 92 -17.35 8.23 -10.88
N LEU A 93 -16.41 7.29 -10.70
CA LEU A 93 -15.83 6.94 -9.41
C LEU A 93 -14.32 6.76 -9.53
N ALA A 94 -13.57 7.84 -9.32
CA ALA A 94 -12.13 7.83 -9.42
C ALA A 94 -11.49 7.00 -8.28
N ALA A 95 -10.86 5.87 -8.65
CA ALA A 95 -10.16 5.01 -7.68
C ALA A 95 -8.69 5.41 -7.50
N HIS A 96 -8.03 5.87 -8.57
CA HIS A 96 -6.58 6.09 -8.61
C HIS A 96 -6.07 7.14 -7.62
N GLY A 97 -6.73 8.31 -7.55
CA GLY A 97 -6.34 9.41 -6.67
C GLY A 97 -6.36 9.02 -5.18
N PRO A 98 -7.51 8.57 -4.65
CA PRO A 98 -7.60 8.13 -3.25
C PRO A 98 -6.64 6.99 -2.89
N GLN A 99 -6.38 6.06 -3.83
CA GLN A 99 -5.38 5.00 -3.63
C GLN A 99 -3.97 5.57 -3.55
N SER A 100 -3.61 6.50 -4.43
CA SER A 100 -2.30 7.17 -4.43
C SER A 100 -2.06 7.96 -3.15
N ASP A 101 -3.09 8.63 -2.65
CA ASP A 101 -3.05 9.36 -1.36
C ASP A 101 -2.87 8.39 -0.18
N THR A 102 -3.55 7.24 -0.22
CA THR A 102 -3.47 6.22 0.85
C THR A 102 -2.11 5.52 0.89
N ILE A 103 -1.55 5.21 -0.28
CA ILE A 103 -0.23 4.59 -0.41
C ILE A 103 0.89 5.62 -0.17
N GLN A 104 0.56 6.92 -0.20
CA GLN A 104 1.52 8.01 -0.03
C GLN A 104 2.65 7.94 -1.08
N LEU A 105 2.30 7.60 -2.32
CA LEU A 105 3.27 7.46 -3.43
C LEU A 105 4.22 8.66 -3.60
N PRO A 106 3.77 9.94 -3.45
CA PRO A 106 4.68 11.09 -3.55
C PRO A 106 5.80 11.11 -2.50
N TYR A 107 5.62 10.40 -1.38
CA TYR A 107 6.63 10.29 -0.33
C TYR A 107 7.53 9.07 -0.49
N MET A 108 7.10 8.07 -1.27
CA MET A 108 7.83 6.81 -1.49
C MET A 108 8.59 6.79 -2.82
N MET A 109 8.15 7.57 -3.81
CA MET A 109 8.73 7.61 -5.16
C MET A 109 9.05 9.05 -5.54
N SER A 110 10.28 9.26 -6.04
CA SER A 110 10.75 10.60 -6.43
C SER A 110 10.25 11.06 -7.80
N ASP A 111 9.82 10.13 -8.65
CA ASP A 111 9.39 10.43 -10.03
C ASP A 111 7.87 10.64 -10.09
N PRO A 112 7.40 11.87 -10.39
CA PRO A 112 5.98 12.19 -10.50
C PRO A 112 5.23 11.42 -11.58
N ASP A 113 5.91 11.04 -12.67
CA ASP A 113 5.27 10.34 -13.78
C ASP A 113 4.83 8.93 -13.39
N VAL A 114 5.51 8.31 -12.42
CA VAL A 114 5.20 6.96 -11.96
C VAL A 114 3.88 6.88 -11.20
N TYR A 115 3.52 7.92 -10.45
CA TYR A 115 2.30 7.91 -9.63
C TYR A 115 1.16 8.76 -10.19
N HIS A 116 1.42 9.77 -11.03
CA HIS A 116 0.35 10.51 -11.70
C HIS A 116 -0.24 9.75 -12.89
N ASN A 117 0.53 8.87 -13.52
CA ASN A 117 0.10 8.13 -14.69
C ASN A 117 -0.45 6.75 -14.29
N PRO A 118 -1.66 6.33 -14.73
CA PRO A 118 -2.19 4.99 -14.47
C PRO A 118 -1.72 3.91 -15.46
N ILE A 119 -0.75 4.18 -16.36
CA ILE A 119 -0.29 3.23 -17.38
C ILE A 119 0.07 1.84 -16.81
N GLN A 120 0.62 1.77 -15.59
CA GLN A 120 0.95 0.52 -14.92
C GLN A 120 -0.24 -0.43 -14.79
N TYR A 121 -1.46 0.09 -14.58
CA TYR A 121 -2.66 -0.75 -14.49
C TYR A 121 -3.00 -1.38 -15.83
N ASP A 122 -2.87 -0.62 -16.92
CA ASP A 122 -3.10 -1.10 -18.27
C ASP A 122 -2.05 -2.10 -18.71
N VAL A 123 -0.77 -1.84 -18.41
CA VAL A 123 0.34 -2.74 -18.70
C VAL A 123 0.14 -4.07 -17.96
N VAL A 124 -0.23 -4.03 -16.68
CA VAL A 124 -0.50 -5.25 -15.90
C VAL A 124 -1.70 -6.00 -16.45
N ARG A 125 -2.80 -5.31 -16.81
CA ARG A 125 -4.00 -5.94 -17.39
C ARG A 125 -3.70 -6.60 -18.74
N ARG A 126 -2.92 -5.94 -19.60
CA ARG A 126 -2.54 -6.47 -20.93
C ARG A 126 -1.53 -7.60 -20.83
N ASN A 127 -0.56 -7.50 -19.92
CA ASN A 127 0.55 -8.45 -19.79
C ASN A 127 0.29 -9.56 -18.77
N ARG A 128 -0.94 -9.73 -18.25
CA ARG A 128 -1.32 -10.86 -17.39
C ARG A 128 -2.37 -11.72 -18.08
N SER A 129 -2.03 -12.24 -19.26
CA SER A 129 -2.84 -13.30 -19.86
C SER A 129 -2.76 -14.56 -18.99
N ARG A 130 -3.77 -15.45 -19.04
CA ARG A 130 -3.74 -16.72 -18.29
C ARG A 130 -2.47 -17.55 -18.55
N ARG A 131 -1.88 -17.41 -19.74
CA ARG A 131 -0.62 -18.08 -20.12
C ARG A 131 0.58 -17.52 -19.34
N ASP A 132 0.65 -16.20 -19.17
CA ASP A 132 1.75 -15.54 -18.46
C ASP A 132 1.69 -15.80 -16.94
N ILE A 133 0.49 -16.03 -16.41
CA ILE A 133 0.30 -16.37 -14.99
C ILE A 133 0.90 -17.73 -14.65
N GLY A 134 0.77 -18.73 -15.54
CA GLY A 134 1.36 -20.06 -15.31
C GLY A 134 2.89 -20.02 -15.23
N ALA A 135 3.52 -19.31 -16.16
CA ALA A 135 4.97 -19.12 -16.15
C ALA A 135 5.45 -18.31 -14.93
N LEU A 136 4.71 -17.26 -14.55
CA LEU A 136 4.99 -16.50 -13.33
C LEU A 136 4.88 -17.36 -12.07
N ALA A 137 3.86 -18.23 -11.99
CA ALA A 137 3.67 -19.12 -10.84
C ALA A 137 4.80 -20.13 -10.70
N ALA A 138 5.24 -20.73 -11.82
CA ALA A 138 6.38 -21.65 -11.84
C ALA A 138 7.67 -20.96 -11.36
N ALA A 139 7.99 -19.79 -11.94
CA ALA A 139 9.16 -19.02 -11.54
C ALA A 139 9.08 -18.58 -10.07
N THR A 140 7.92 -18.11 -9.61
CA THR A 140 7.74 -17.72 -8.20
C THR A 140 7.88 -18.91 -7.26
N SER A 141 7.43 -20.10 -7.66
CA SER A 141 7.56 -21.33 -6.86
C SER A 141 9.03 -21.73 -6.66
N GLU A 142 9.84 -21.66 -7.72
CA GLU A 142 11.28 -21.93 -7.64
C GLU A 142 11.98 -20.94 -6.71
N GLU A 143 11.67 -19.65 -6.84
CA GLU A 143 12.27 -18.61 -6.01
C GLU A 143 11.80 -18.68 -4.55
N LEU A 144 10.54 -19.03 -4.30
CA LEU A 144 10.04 -19.28 -2.96
C LEU A 144 10.78 -20.46 -2.32
N HIS A 145 10.96 -21.57 -3.04
CA HIS A 145 11.72 -22.71 -2.54
C HIS A 145 13.15 -22.30 -2.17
N ALA A 146 13.85 -21.60 -3.05
CA ALA A 146 15.20 -21.11 -2.80
C ALA A 146 15.26 -20.11 -1.62
N ALA A 147 14.24 -19.28 -1.44
CA ALA A 147 14.16 -18.34 -0.34
C ALA A 147 13.89 -19.04 1.00
N PHE A 148 12.99 -20.03 1.04
CA PHE A 148 12.76 -20.85 2.23
C PHE A 148 14.02 -21.63 2.60
N SER A 149 14.70 -22.26 1.64
CA SER A 149 15.97 -22.95 1.89
C SER A 149 17.05 -22.01 2.43
N ALA A 150 17.04 -20.73 2.07
CA ALA A 150 18.05 -19.77 2.52
C ALA A 150 17.77 -19.17 3.91
N PHE A 151 16.50 -18.99 4.28
CA PHE A 151 16.15 -18.24 5.50
C PHE A 151 15.49 -19.08 6.60
N TRP A 152 14.94 -20.25 6.24
CA TRP A 152 14.24 -21.14 7.17
C TRP A 152 15.05 -22.37 7.57
N VAL A 153 16.19 -22.60 6.92
CA VAL A 153 17.12 -23.68 7.29
C VAL A 153 18.06 -23.13 8.36
N ALA A 154 17.99 -23.70 9.55
CA ALA A 154 19.02 -23.53 10.56
C ALA A 154 20.31 -24.22 10.07
N ASP A 155 21.48 -23.71 10.45
CA ASP A 155 22.75 -24.38 10.16
C ASP A 155 22.78 -25.76 10.84
N GLY A 156 22.32 -26.81 10.13
CA GLY A 156 22.25 -28.19 10.62
C GLY A 156 20.83 -28.76 10.77
N ASN A 157 20.75 -29.95 11.34
CA ASN A 157 19.50 -30.72 11.52
C ASN A 157 18.77 -30.37 12.84
N GLU A 158 19.01 -29.18 13.38
CA GLU A 158 18.51 -28.74 14.69
C GLU A 158 17.35 -27.74 14.56
N TRP A 159 16.43 -27.80 15.52
CA TRP A 159 15.31 -26.86 15.58
C TRP A 159 15.79 -25.49 16.08
N ALA A 160 15.59 -24.44 15.28
CA ALA A 160 15.89 -23.07 15.66
C ALA A 160 14.62 -22.26 15.90
N ALA A 161 14.67 -21.36 16.88
CA ALA A 161 13.63 -20.35 17.09
C ALA A 161 13.82 -19.21 16.07
N LEU A 162 12.77 -18.91 15.30
CA LEU A 162 12.78 -17.88 14.27
C LEU A 162 11.68 -16.84 14.55
N ASN A 163 11.99 -15.57 14.26
CA ASN A 163 10.95 -14.55 14.20
C ASN A 163 10.19 -14.71 12.88
N ASN A 164 8.94 -15.15 12.97
CA ASN A 164 8.09 -15.40 11.80
C ASN A 164 7.89 -14.16 10.92
N TRP A 165 7.79 -12.97 11.52
CA TRP A 165 7.60 -11.74 10.76
C TRP A 165 8.82 -11.43 9.90
N ASP A 166 10.01 -11.50 10.50
CA ASP A 166 11.26 -11.22 9.81
C ASP A 166 11.58 -12.27 8.75
N ALA A 167 11.36 -13.54 9.06
CA ALA A 167 11.58 -14.65 8.13
C ALA A 167 10.64 -14.55 6.92
N CYS A 168 9.34 -14.35 7.15
CA CYS A 168 8.35 -14.15 6.09
C CYS A 168 8.71 -12.94 5.21
N GLY A 169 9.08 -11.82 5.84
CA GLY A 169 9.47 -10.60 5.13
C GLY A 169 10.67 -10.83 4.19
N LYS A 170 11.71 -11.53 4.68
CA LYS A 170 12.90 -11.87 3.88
C LYS A 170 12.57 -12.81 2.72
N VAL A 171 11.75 -13.83 2.95
CA VAL A 171 11.33 -14.74 1.88
C VAL A 171 10.53 -14.01 0.81
N LEU A 172 9.55 -13.21 1.21
CA LEU A 172 8.71 -12.48 0.27
C LEU A 172 9.52 -11.46 -0.55
N ALA A 173 10.45 -10.75 0.10
CA ALA A 173 11.31 -9.78 -0.57
C ALA A 173 12.21 -10.44 -1.61
N LYS A 174 12.84 -11.57 -1.25
CA LYS A 174 13.70 -12.33 -2.15
C LYS A 174 12.93 -12.90 -3.35
N ALA A 175 11.82 -13.59 -3.09
CA ALA A 175 11.00 -14.17 -4.16
C ALA A 175 10.46 -13.11 -5.12
N SER A 176 10.02 -11.95 -4.59
CA SER A 176 9.51 -10.85 -5.42
C SER A 176 10.58 -10.23 -6.31
N HIS A 177 11.79 -10.01 -5.78
CA HIS A 177 12.89 -9.41 -6.53
C HIS A 177 13.35 -10.32 -7.68
N GLN A 178 13.49 -11.63 -7.43
CA GLN A 178 14.01 -12.57 -8.41
C GLN A 178 12.97 -12.94 -9.48
N ALA A 179 11.69 -13.08 -9.10
CA ALA A 179 10.62 -13.31 -10.06
C ALA A 179 10.43 -12.13 -11.04
N ALA A 180 10.60 -10.89 -10.56
CA ALA A 180 10.57 -9.70 -11.40
C ALA A 180 11.76 -9.66 -12.37
N ALA A 181 12.97 -9.93 -11.87
CA ALA A 181 14.19 -9.97 -12.68
C ALA A 181 14.10 -11.06 -13.78
N CYS A 182 13.67 -12.28 -13.44
CA CYS A 182 13.56 -13.40 -14.39
C CYS A 182 12.66 -13.04 -15.59
N ARG A 183 11.59 -12.27 -15.36
CA ARG A 183 10.69 -11.81 -16.44
C ARG A 183 11.32 -10.76 -17.35
N GLU A 184 12.12 -9.85 -16.81
CA GLU A 184 12.83 -8.83 -17.61
C GLU A 184 13.84 -9.49 -18.56
N TYR A 185 14.55 -10.52 -18.08
CA TYR A 185 15.44 -11.33 -18.91
C TYR A 185 14.69 -12.15 -19.96
N GLN A 186 13.55 -12.76 -19.63
CA GLN A 186 12.72 -13.48 -20.60
C GLN A 186 12.13 -12.54 -21.67
N GLY A 187 11.68 -11.33 -21.30
CA GLY A 187 11.21 -10.32 -22.22
C GLY A 187 12.30 -9.76 -23.14
N ALA A 188 13.55 -9.68 -22.64
CA ALA A 188 14.72 -9.32 -23.45
C ALA A 188 15.14 -10.44 -24.41
N ALA A 189 15.02 -11.71 -23.99
CA ALA A 189 15.31 -12.87 -24.83
C ALA A 189 14.31 -13.04 -25.98
N VAL A 190 13.01 -12.83 -25.73
CA VAL A 190 11.96 -12.85 -26.77
C VAL A 190 12.15 -11.73 -27.79
N ARG A 191 12.57 -10.53 -27.36
CA ARG A 191 12.88 -9.41 -28.29
C ARG A 191 14.12 -9.66 -29.15
N LYS A 192 15.04 -10.53 -28.72
CA LYS A 192 16.27 -10.86 -29.48
C LYS A 192 16.13 -12.10 -30.38
N GLY A 193 14.96 -12.72 -30.47
CA GLY A 193 14.72 -13.85 -31.38
C GLY A 193 15.69 -15.04 -31.17
N THR A 194 16.25 -15.19 -29.97
CA THR A 194 17.27 -16.19 -29.67
C THR A 194 16.70 -17.19 -28.66
N LEU A 195 15.79 -18.05 -29.10
CA LEU A 195 15.27 -19.14 -28.27
C LEU A 195 15.93 -20.50 -28.52
N ASP A 196 16.84 -20.61 -29.50
CA ASP A 196 17.36 -21.93 -29.91
C ASP A 196 18.67 -22.36 -29.22
N ASN A 197 19.29 -21.53 -28.37
CA ASN A 197 20.56 -21.89 -27.71
C ASN A 197 20.70 -21.30 -26.31
N TYR A 198 19.88 -21.75 -25.35
CA TYR A 198 20.15 -21.47 -23.93
C TYR A 198 20.48 -22.74 -23.16
N ASN A 199 21.76 -22.90 -22.84
CA ASN A 199 22.28 -23.79 -21.81
C ASN A 199 22.40 -22.95 -20.52
N PRO A 200 21.72 -23.30 -19.41
CA PRO A 200 21.81 -22.53 -18.18
C PRO A 200 23.26 -22.46 -17.68
N PRO A 201 23.73 -21.29 -17.20
CA PRO A 201 25.07 -21.19 -16.65
C PRO A 201 25.16 -22.04 -15.38
N ASN A 202 25.99 -23.08 -15.46
CA ASN A 202 26.54 -23.92 -14.41
C ASN A 202 26.13 -23.56 -12.98
N GLN A 203 25.47 -24.53 -12.33
CA GLN A 203 25.69 -24.81 -10.93
C GLN A 203 27.20 -24.72 -10.65
N ARG A 204 27.66 -23.64 -10.02
CA ARG A 204 28.98 -23.61 -9.40
C ARG A 204 28.91 -24.49 -8.16
N SER A 205 29.07 -25.79 -8.39
CA SER A 205 29.81 -26.64 -7.46
C SER A 205 31.24 -26.09 -7.35
N GLY A 206 31.76 -26.09 -6.13
CA GLY A 206 33.10 -25.61 -5.79
C GLY A 206 33.08 -25.19 -4.33
N GLN A 207 33.24 -26.12 -3.38
CA GLN A 207 34.57 -26.49 -2.89
C GLN A 207 35.37 -25.23 -2.56
N LEU A 208 35.32 -24.83 -1.29
CA LEU A 208 36.46 -24.75 -0.38
C LEU A 208 35.92 -24.78 1.06
#